data_AF-A0A542B2R1-F1
#
_entry.id   AF-A0A542B2R1-F1
#
_cell.length_a   1.000
_cell.length_b   1.000
_cell.length_c   1.000
_cell.angle_alpha   90.00
_cell.angle_beta   90.00
_cell.angle_gamma   90.00
#
_symmetry.space_group_name_H-M   'P 1'
#
loop_
_entity.id
_entity.type
_entity.pdbx_description
1 polymer ?
#
loop_
_entity_poly.entity_id
_entity_poly.type
_entity_poly.pdbx_seq_one_letter_code
_entity_poly.pdbx_strand_id
1 'polypeptide(L)'
;MKPPDEETPLRDYPWVVVRLRCPWCRRGGNFKLADIAAKHGSRITIGSIVVAFMEGCEWRPWNPARKPQKYGMRCGGYCPDLRRSDPPDLPPSMVGLNLIEGGKDDQLPSSPDAPARRKRRVGGGDF
;
A
#
# COMPACT_ATOMS: atom_id res chain seq x y z
N MET A 1 5.29 -17.31 -13.80
CA MET A 1 5.72 -17.22 -12.39
C MET A 1 4.69 -16.40 -11.65
N LYS A 2 4.09 -16.90 -10.56
CA LYS A 2 3.07 -16.13 -9.81
C LYS A 2 3.77 -14.92 -9.15
N PRO A 3 3.26 -13.69 -9.27
CA PRO A 3 3.84 -12.55 -8.58
C PRO A 3 3.83 -12.79 -7.05
N PRO A 4 4.88 -12.36 -6.33
CA PRO A 4 4.99 -12.57 -4.90
C PRO A 4 3.89 -11.79 -4.17
N ASP A 5 3.04 -12.51 -3.46
CA ASP A 5 1.98 -11.97 -2.60
C ASP A 5 2.38 -11.99 -1.11
N GLU A 6 1.59 -11.37 -0.24
CA GLU A 6 1.85 -11.29 1.21
C GLU A 6 2.02 -12.67 1.89
N GLU A 7 1.35 -13.69 1.36
CA GLU A 7 1.40 -15.08 1.85
C GLU A 7 2.61 -15.89 1.33
N THR A 8 3.42 -15.30 0.45
CA THR A 8 4.54 -16.01 -0.18
C THR A 8 5.62 -16.32 0.85
N PRO A 9 6.06 -17.59 0.98
CA PRO A 9 7.14 -17.95 1.88
C PRO A 9 8.49 -17.49 1.33
N LEU A 10 9.40 -17.12 2.22
CA LEU A 10 10.70 -16.55 1.84
C LEU A 10 11.59 -17.47 1.02
N ARG A 11 11.48 -18.79 1.23
CA ARG A 11 12.29 -19.80 0.53
C ARG A 11 12.04 -19.85 -0.97
N ASP A 12 10.89 -19.38 -1.44
CA ASP A 12 10.50 -19.51 -2.85
C ASP A 12 11.21 -18.45 -3.71
N TYR A 13 11.65 -17.34 -3.08
CA TYR A 13 12.27 -16.19 -3.76
C TYR A 13 13.49 -15.63 -3.01
N PRO A 14 14.49 -16.46 -2.65
CA PRO A 14 15.61 -16.03 -1.80
C PRO A 14 16.48 -14.93 -2.44
N TRP A 15 16.54 -14.88 -3.77
CA TRP A 15 17.29 -13.89 -4.54
C TRP A 15 16.61 -12.51 -4.64
N VAL A 16 15.35 -12.39 -4.22
CA VAL A 16 14.61 -11.12 -4.33
C VAL A 16 15.04 -10.15 -3.24
N VAL A 17 15.22 -8.89 -3.62
CA VAL A 17 15.42 -7.76 -2.71
C VAL A 17 14.10 -7.04 -2.53
N VAL A 18 13.63 -6.95 -1.29
CA VAL A 18 12.41 -6.21 -0.94
C VAL A 18 12.74 -4.92 -0.21
N ARG A 19 11.95 -3.89 -0.47
CA ARG A 19 12.03 -2.58 0.17
C ARG A 19 10.98 -2.51 1.26
N LEU A 20 11.39 -2.24 2.48
CA LEU A 20 10.43 -1.95 3.56
C LEU A 20 10.42 -0.45 3.80
N ARG A 21 9.23 0.14 3.82
CA ARG A 21 9.03 1.59 3.95
C ARG A 21 7.92 1.88 4.97
N CYS A 22 8.00 3.05 5.59
CA CYS A 22 6.98 3.60 6.46
C CYS A 22 6.70 5.06 6.03
N PRO A 23 5.44 5.50 5.92
CA PRO A 23 5.12 6.89 5.57
C PRO A 23 5.56 7.93 6.62
N TRP A 24 5.71 7.52 7.88
CA TRP A 24 5.87 8.46 9.00
C TRP A 24 7.24 8.43 9.66
N CYS A 25 7.85 7.25 9.78
CA CYS A 25 9.17 7.14 10.38
C CYS A 25 10.24 6.99 9.30
N ARG A 26 11.45 7.48 9.58
CA ARG A 26 12.61 7.34 8.68
C ARG A 26 13.15 5.91 8.60
N ARG A 27 12.55 4.96 9.32
CA ARG A 27 12.96 3.55 9.24
C ARG A 27 12.54 3.02 7.89
N GLY A 28 13.50 2.45 7.20
CA GLY A 28 13.32 1.84 5.90
C GLY A 28 14.64 1.25 5.46
N GLY A 29 14.57 0.22 4.63
CA GLY A 29 15.76 -0.45 4.13
C GLY A 29 15.42 -1.33 2.93
N ASN A 30 16.48 -1.82 2.29
CA ASN A 30 16.39 -2.81 1.23
C ASN A 30 17.00 -4.09 1.80
N PHE A 31 16.29 -5.21 1.72
CA PHE A 31 16.68 -6.45 2.35
C PHE A 31 16.56 -7.60 1.34
N LYS A 32 17.57 -8.47 1.26
CA LYS A 32 17.45 -9.73 0.53
C LYS A 32 16.57 -10.68 1.34
N LEU A 33 15.65 -11.37 0.67
CA LEU A 33 14.78 -12.35 1.32
C LEU A 33 15.58 -13.51 1.92
N ALA A 34 16.69 -13.92 1.30
CA ALA A 34 17.62 -14.90 1.87
C ALA A 34 18.16 -14.48 3.26
N ASP A 35 18.55 -13.22 3.42
CA ASP A 35 19.11 -12.71 4.69
C ASP A 35 18.05 -12.69 5.79
N ILE A 36 16.80 -12.33 5.43
CA ILE A 36 15.67 -12.35 6.36
C ILE A 36 15.30 -13.80 6.71
N ALA A 37 15.31 -14.70 5.73
CA ALA A 37 15.03 -16.12 5.93
C ALA A 37 16.06 -16.78 6.86
N ALA A 38 17.34 -16.38 6.76
CA ALA A 38 18.39 -16.86 7.66
C ALA A 38 18.15 -16.44 9.12
N LYS A 39 17.56 -15.25 9.35
CA LYS A 39 17.30 -14.72 10.70
C LYS A 39 15.99 -15.21 11.31
N HIS A 40 14.93 -15.29 10.52
CA HIS A 40 13.59 -15.57 11.03
C HIS A 40 13.07 -16.97 10.65
N GLY A 41 13.69 -17.62 9.67
CA GLY A 41 13.27 -18.92 9.15
C GLY A 41 12.70 -18.83 7.73
N SER A 42 12.88 -19.90 6.96
CA SER A 42 12.59 -19.95 5.53
C SER A 42 11.10 -20.11 5.18
N ARG A 43 10.27 -20.53 6.14
CA ARG A 43 8.82 -20.72 5.97
C ARG A 43 7.98 -19.50 6.32
N ILE A 44 8.59 -18.44 6.83
CA ILE A 44 7.88 -17.21 7.16
C ILE A 44 7.45 -16.50 5.87
N THR A 45 6.33 -15.80 5.93
CA THR A 45 5.77 -15.08 4.79
C THR A 45 6.26 -13.62 4.75
N ILE A 46 6.20 -12.99 3.58
CA ILE A 46 6.59 -11.59 3.43
C ILE A 46 5.68 -10.68 4.30
N GLY A 47 4.39 -11.01 4.42
CA GLY A 47 3.46 -10.28 5.30
C GLY A 47 3.89 -10.27 6.77
N SER A 48 4.35 -11.41 7.31
CA SER A 48 4.86 -11.47 8.68
C SER A 48 6.08 -10.57 8.92
N ILE A 49 6.93 -10.37 7.90
CA ILE A 49 8.10 -9.49 7.98
C ILE A 49 7.67 -8.03 8.02
N VAL A 50 6.64 -7.66 7.26
CA VAL A 50 6.07 -6.31 7.32
C VAL A 50 5.54 -6.03 8.73
N VAL A 51 4.87 -7.00 9.36
CA VAL A 51 4.43 -6.89 10.76
C VAL A 51 5.61 -6.72 11.71
N ALA A 52 6.65 -7.55 11.59
CA ALA A 52 7.86 -7.44 12.41
C ALA A 52 8.56 -6.08 12.24
N PHE A 53 8.58 -5.53 11.02
CA PHE A 53 9.10 -4.18 10.75
C PHE A 53 8.27 -3.08 11.43
N MET A 54 6.95 -3.25 11.47
CA MET A 54 6.02 -2.35 12.16
C MET A 54 6.19 -2.39 13.68
N GLU A 55 6.59 -3.52 14.27
CA GLU A 55 6.77 -3.64 15.73
C GLU A 55 7.79 -2.64 16.30
N GLY A 56 8.86 -2.33 15.56
CA GLY A 56 9.82 -1.32 16.00
C GLY A 56 9.34 0.14 15.81
N CYS A 57 8.12 0.38 15.30
CA CYS A 57 7.64 1.72 15.02
C CYS A 57 7.05 2.38 16.26
N GLU A 58 7.46 3.62 16.55
CA GLU A 58 6.80 4.43 17.57
C GLU A 58 5.31 4.69 17.24
N TRP A 59 4.97 4.73 15.94
CA TRP A 59 3.62 4.97 15.43
C TRP A 59 2.82 3.68 15.22
N ARG A 60 3.30 2.52 15.71
CA ARG A 60 2.60 1.23 15.48
C ARG A 60 1.16 1.26 16.01
N PRO A 61 0.17 0.69 15.30
CA PRO A 61 -1.24 0.77 15.70
C PRO A 61 -1.54 0.17 17.08
N TRP A 62 -0.79 -0.86 17.47
CA TRP A 62 -0.91 -1.59 18.73
C TRP A 62 0.06 -1.09 19.82
N ASN A 63 0.57 0.15 19.72
CA ASN A 63 1.42 0.71 20.75
C ASN A 63 0.59 1.07 22.00
N PRO A 64 0.77 0.41 23.16
CA PRO A 64 0.01 0.74 24.37
C PRO A 64 0.33 2.14 24.91
N ALA A 65 1.52 2.69 24.59
CA ALA A 65 1.91 4.03 25.01
C ALA A 65 1.15 5.13 24.26
N ARG A 66 0.34 4.80 23.25
CA ARG A 66 -0.37 5.79 22.42
C ARG A 66 -1.86 5.48 22.37
N LYS A 67 -2.66 6.48 22.71
CA LYS A 67 -4.12 6.40 22.53
C LYS A 67 -4.45 6.32 21.04
N PRO A 68 -5.25 5.35 20.57
CA PRO A 68 -5.68 5.27 19.18
C PRO A 68 -6.41 6.56 18.80
N GLN A 69 -5.97 7.21 17.73
CA GLN A 69 -6.55 8.45 17.22
C GLN A 69 -7.22 8.17 15.87
N LYS A 70 -8.48 8.59 15.68
CA LYS A 70 -9.24 8.39 14.44
C LYS A 70 -8.52 8.98 13.22
N TYR A 71 -7.93 10.16 13.38
CA TYR A 71 -7.17 10.88 12.35
C TYR A 71 -5.68 11.03 12.70
N GLY A 72 -5.17 10.23 13.63
CA GLY A 72 -3.77 10.31 14.02
C GLY A 72 -2.85 9.57 13.06
N MET A 73 -1.57 9.92 13.16
CA MET A 73 -0.49 9.22 12.47
C MET A 73 -0.47 7.75 12.93
N ARG A 74 -0.66 6.84 11.97
CA ARG A 74 -0.58 5.38 12.17
C ARG A 74 0.53 4.85 11.29
N CYS A 75 1.41 4.03 11.85
CA CYS A 75 2.42 3.31 11.07
C CYS A 75 1.69 2.48 10.02
N GLY A 76 1.91 2.81 8.75
CA GLY A 76 1.51 1.99 7.62
C GLY A 76 2.74 1.36 7.01
N GLY A 77 3.49 0.57 7.78
CA GLY A 77 4.66 -0.12 7.24
C GLY A 77 4.22 -0.99 6.07
N TYR A 78 4.90 -0.88 4.92
CA TYR A 78 4.51 -1.58 3.71
C TYR A 78 5.73 -1.98 2.87
N CYS A 79 5.54 -3.01 2.05
CA CYS A 79 6.47 -3.40 1.00
C CYS A 79 5.91 -2.90 -0.35
N PRO A 80 6.53 -1.88 -1.00
CA PRO A 80 6.06 -1.40 -2.29
C PRO A 80 6.23 -2.45 -3.40
N ASP A 81 7.12 -3.43 -3.21
CA ASP A 81 7.46 -4.43 -4.22
C ASP A 81 6.44 -5.57 -4.32
N LEU A 82 5.58 -5.78 -3.31
CA LEU A 82 4.57 -6.85 -3.32
C LEU A 82 3.39 -6.55 -4.25
N ARG A 83 3.03 -5.28 -4.41
CA ARG A 83 1.81 -4.88 -5.15
C ARG A 83 2.10 -4.42 -6.56
N ARG A 84 3.37 -4.32 -6.95
CA ARG A 84 3.78 -3.87 -8.28
C ARG A 84 4.07 -5.10 -9.13
N SER A 85 3.10 -5.50 -9.94
CA SER A 85 3.25 -6.54 -10.97
C SER A 85 4.10 -6.08 -12.16
N ASP A 86 4.32 -4.76 -12.28
CA ASP A 86 5.01 -4.20 -13.43
C ASP A 86 6.52 -4.47 -13.36
N PRO A 87 7.12 -4.96 -14.45
CA PRO A 87 8.57 -5.04 -14.58
C PRO A 87 9.19 -3.65 -14.33
N PRO A 88 10.26 -3.56 -13.53
CA PRO A 88 10.88 -2.28 -13.14
C PRO A 88 11.46 -1.50 -14.33
N ASP A 89 11.63 -2.14 -15.48
CA ASP A 89 12.23 -1.58 -16.69
C ASP A 89 11.25 -0.90 -17.64
N LEU A 90 9.93 -0.96 -17.40
CA LEU A 90 8.98 -0.26 -18.28
C LEU A 90 8.99 1.24 -17.96
N PRO A 91 9.28 2.11 -18.95
CA PRO A 91 9.20 3.54 -18.76
C PRO A 91 7.74 3.94 -18.45
N PRO A 92 7.52 5.02 -17.67
CA PRO A 92 6.18 5.45 -17.26
C PRO A 92 5.20 5.68 -18.41
N SER A 93 5.70 5.97 -19.63
CA SER A 93 4.89 6.13 -20.85
C SER A 93 4.26 4.84 -21.37
N MET A 94 4.78 3.67 -20.97
CA MET A 94 4.26 2.36 -21.34
C MET A 94 3.40 1.72 -20.25
N VAL A 95 3.42 2.28 -19.04
CA VAL A 95 2.47 1.91 -17.99
C VAL A 95 1.17 2.64 -18.32
N GLY A 96 0.24 1.93 -18.97
CA GLY A 96 -1.01 2.48 -19.45
C GLY A 96 -1.71 3.33 -18.39
N LEU A 97 -2.24 4.49 -18.80
CA LEU A 97 -3.04 5.33 -17.91
C LEU A 97 -4.22 4.50 -17.41
N ASN A 98 -4.37 4.38 -16.09
CA ASN A 98 -5.56 3.79 -15.51
C ASN A 98 -6.74 4.74 -15.77
N LEU A 99 -7.69 4.29 -16.60
CA LEU A 99 -8.95 5.01 -16.83
C LEU A 99 -9.72 5.02 -15.51
N ILE A 100 -9.90 6.20 -14.93
CA ILE A 100 -10.78 6.37 -13.76
C ILE A 100 -12.19 6.56 -14.29
N GLU A 101 -13.07 5.57 -14.08
CA GLU A 101 -14.49 5.68 -14.44
C GLU A 101 -15.18 6.78 -13.60
N GLY A 102 -15.91 7.69 -14.26
CA GLY A 102 -16.61 8.80 -13.59
C GLY A 102 -15.82 10.12 -13.55
N GLY A 103 -15.11 10.45 -14.64
CA GLY A 103 -14.35 11.68 -14.81
C GLY A 103 -15.21 12.94 -14.83
N LYS A 104 -14.55 14.11 -14.83
CA LYS A 104 -15.23 15.42 -14.80
C LYS A 104 -16.13 15.65 -16.01
N ASP A 105 -15.84 15.00 -17.13
CA ASP A 105 -16.64 15.05 -18.36
C ASP A 105 -17.96 14.28 -18.24
N ASP A 106 -18.02 13.19 -17.46
CA ASP A 106 -19.29 12.51 -17.12
C ASP A 106 -20.19 13.36 -16.21
N GLN A 107 -19.65 14.43 -15.61
CA GLN A 107 -20.40 15.36 -14.77
C GLN A 107 -20.92 16.58 -15.54
N LEU A 108 -20.54 16.76 -16.80
CA LEU A 108 -21.02 17.86 -17.62
C LEU A 108 -22.34 17.47 -18.29
N PRO A 109 -23.36 18.33 -18.25
CA PRO A 109 -24.59 18.08 -18.98
C PRO A 109 -24.29 18.04 -20.49
N SER A 110 -24.85 17.05 -21.18
CA SER A 110 -24.63 16.78 -22.62
C SER A 110 -25.20 17.85 -23.56
N SER A 111 -25.75 18.93 -23.03
CA SER A 111 -26.26 20.07 -23.81
C SER A 111 -26.12 21.38 -23.01
N PRO A 112 -25.74 22.49 -23.67
CA PRO A 112 -25.48 23.78 -23.02
C PRO A 112 -26.72 24.39 -22.34
N ASP A 113 -27.93 23.93 -22.67
CA ASP A 113 -29.20 24.45 -22.15
C ASP A 113 -29.79 23.63 -20.98
N ALA A 114 -29.11 22.57 -20.53
CA ALA A 114 -29.60 21.78 -19.40
C ALA A 114 -29.14 22.38 -18.06
N PRO A 115 -30.04 22.66 -17.10
CA PRO A 115 -29.64 23.22 -15.81
C PRO A 115 -28.73 22.22 -15.10
N ALA A 116 -27.49 22.65 -14.81
CA ALA A 116 -26.54 21.87 -14.04
C ALA A 116 -27.18 21.41 -12.73
N ARG A 117 -27.47 20.11 -12.63
CA ARG A 117 -28.11 19.53 -11.46
C ARG A 117 -27.11 19.57 -10.30
N ARG A 118 -27.11 20.66 -9.53
CA ARG A 118 -26.36 20.78 -8.28
C ARG A 118 -26.80 19.63 -7.37
N LYS A 119 -26.01 18.55 -7.30
CA LYS A 119 -26.17 17.55 -6.25
C LYS A 119 -25.92 18.27 -4.93
N ARG A 120 -26.96 18.45 -4.12
CA ARG A 120 -26.82 18.78 -2.70
C ARG A 120 -25.94 17.70 -2.09
N ARG A 121 -24.89 18.09 -1.35
CA ARG A 121 -24.15 17.15 -0.50
C ARG A 121 -25.17 16.52 0.45
N VAL A 122 -25.43 15.23 0.29
CA VAL A 122 -26.16 14.46 1.29
C VAL A 122 -25.14 14.13 2.38
N GLY A 123 -25.09 14.99 3.38
CA GLY A 123 -24.38 14.78 4.63
C GLY A 123 -25.34 15.11 5.77
N GLY A 124 -25.94 14.09 6.36
CA GLY A 124 -26.88 14.15 7.49
C GLY A 124 -27.93 13.05 7.35
N GLY A 125 -28.13 12.12 8.27
CA GLY A 125 -27.50 11.81 9.55
C GLY A 125 -27.93 10.39 9.98
N ASP A 126 -27.26 9.90 11.03
CA ASP A 126 -27.68 8.88 12.02
C ASP A 126 -28.29 7.55 11.53
N PHE A 127 -27.49 6.48 11.61
CA PHE A 127 -27.83 5.20 12.27
C PHE A 127 -26.55 4.52 12.78
#